data_AF-A0A1T1CYZ9-F1
#
_entry.id   AF-A0A1T1CYZ9-F1
#
_cell.length_a   1.000
_cell.length_b   1.000
_cell.length_c   1.000
_cell.angle_alpha   90.00
_cell.angle_beta   90.00
_cell.angle_gamma   90.00
#
_symmetry.space_group_name_H-M   'P 1'
#
loop_
_entity.id
_entity.type
_entity.pdbx_description
1 polymer ?
#
loop_
_entity_poly.entity_id
_entity_poly.type
_entity_poly.pdbx_seq_one_letter_code
_entity_poly.pdbx_strand_id
1 'polypeptide(L)'
;MLSASAPLVLLQHGGLQSLLGKTGLAMLRYRRGPIVAVVDPDNAGAELVEITGIPRPVPVVANLAEALPMGPTVAAIGLAPSGGRIPAVMRRDVEAALAAGLNLANGLHTPMADDPRLRELLHPNCWIWDLRREPRPLRVGAARASRTPARRVLFVGTDMAVGKMSAALELHRAGVEQGLAMNFVATGQAGILISGGGIALDAVRVDYAAGAVEAAVLEAGKGADWVLGSRFRRPGLGDVIRPSTAPGLGIQLA
;
A
#
# COMPACT_ATOMS: atom_id res chain seq x y z
N MET A 1 -12.31 -1.22 0.89
CA MET A 1 -10.92 -1.54 1.29
C MET A 1 -10.56 -2.89 0.72
N LEU A 2 -9.30 -3.10 0.33
CA LEU A 2 -8.86 -4.38 -0.24
C LEU A 2 -8.89 -5.46 0.85
N SER A 3 -9.77 -6.45 0.71
CA SER A 3 -9.86 -7.55 1.68
C SER A 3 -8.56 -8.34 1.74
N ALA A 4 -8.14 -8.70 2.94
CA ALA A 4 -6.97 -9.54 3.15
C ALA A 4 -7.08 -10.88 2.39
N SER A 5 -8.26 -11.47 2.26
CA SER A 5 -8.47 -12.77 1.59
C SER A 5 -8.74 -12.68 0.09
N ALA A 6 -8.90 -11.49 -0.50
CA ALA A 6 -9.25 -11.36 -1.90
C ALA A 6 -8.14 -11.89 -2.82
N PRO A 7 -8.42 -12.86 -3.73
CA PRO A 7 -7.47 -13.30 -4.74
C PRO A 7 -7.19 -12.17 -5.72
N LEU A 8 -5.90 -11.89 -5.91
CA LEU A 8 -5.44 -10.71 -6.62
C LEU A 8 -4.48 -11.09 -7.76
N VAL A 9 -4.64 -10.45 -8.91
CA VAL A 9 -3.62 -10.38 -9.96
C VAL A 9 -2.83 -9.08 -9.82
N LEU A 10 -1.50 -9.18 -9.88
CA LEU A 10 -0.60 -8.04 -9.75
C LEU A 10 -0.11 -7.60 -11.14
N LEU A 11 -0.51 -6.40 -11.58
CA LEU A 11 -0.07 -5.83 -12.85
C LEU A 11 1.32 -5.19 -12.67
N GLN A 12 2.34 -5.80 -13.26
CA GLN A 12 3.75 -5.53 -12.94
C GLN A 12 4.67 -5.50 -14.17
N HIS A 13 4.17 -5.04 -15.31
CA HIS A 13 4.91 -4.95 -16.58
C HIS A 13 6.30 -4.29 -16.41
N GLY A 14 7.37 -5.05 -16.63
CA GLY A 14 8.77 -4.63 -16.46
C GLY A 14 9.15 -4.27 -15.01
N GLY A 15 8.30 -4.62 -14.05
CA GLY A 15 8.40 -4.21 -12.65
C GLY A 15 9.17 -5.18 -11.77
N LEU A 16 9.30 -6.45 -12.15
CA LEU A 16 9.99 -7.44 -11.31
C LEU A 16 11.49 -7.17 -11.17
N GLN A 17 12.11 -6.56 -12.18
CA GLN A 17 13.55 -6.24 -12.21
C GLN A 17 13.82 -4.73 -12.17
N SER A 18 12.81 -3.92 -11.85
CA SER A 18 12.90 -2.45 -11.89
C SER A 18 12.52 -1.79 -10.58
N LEU A 19 13.17 -0.66 -10.27
CA LEU A 19 12.80 0.19 -9.13
C LEU A 19 11.36 0.72 -9.23
N LEU A 20 10.78 0.74 -10.43
CA LEU A 20 9.38 1.11 -10.66
C LEU A 20 8.41 0.11 -10.05
N GLY A 21 8.79 -1.17 -9.92
CA GLY A 21 7.94 -2.23 -9.37
C GLY A 21 8.01 -2.40 -7.86
N LYS A 22 8.65 -1.47 -7.13
CA LYS A 22 8.81 -1.55 -5.66
C LYS A 22 7.50 -1.83 -4.90
N THR A 23 6.37 -1.31 -5.40
CA THR A 23 5.06 -1.52 -4.78
C THR A 23 4.66 -2.99 -4.90
N GLY A 24 4.68 -3.54 -6.11
CA GLY A 24 4.35 -4.94 -6.32
C GLY A 24 5.36 -5.92 -5.70
N LEU A 25 6.66 -5.61 -5.72
CA LEU A 25 7.67 -6.41 -5.01
C LEU A 25 7.41 -6.45 -3.50
N ALA A 26 7.02 -5.32 -2.90
CA ALA A 26 6.61 -5.29 -1.50
C ALA A 26 5.32 -6.08 -1.25
N MET A 27 4.34 -6.04 -2.16
CA MET A 27 3.15 -6.89 -2.06
C MET A 27 3.51 -8.37 -2.11
N LEU A 28 4.36 -8.79 -3.05
CA LEU A 28 4.82 -10.17 -3.17
C LEU A 28 5.49 -10.63 -1.86
N ARG A 29 6.33 -9.79 -1.25
CA ARG A 29 7.02 -10.14 0.00
C ARG A 29 6.11 -10.14 1.24
N TYR A 30 5.19 -9.19 1.37
CA TYR A 30 4.50 -8.94 2.65
C TYR A 30 2.99 -9.19 2.67
N ARG A 31 2.34 -9.26 1.51
CA ARG A 31 0.90 -9.52 1.47
C ARG A 31 0.64 -10.96 1.90
N ARG A 32 -0.10 -11.13 3.01
CA ARG A 32 -0.51 -12.45 3.52
C ARG A 32 -1.54 -13.15 2.64
N GLY A 33 -2.45 -12.39 2.03
CA GLY A 33 -3.49 -12.95 1.18
C GLY A 33 -3.01 -13.42 -0.19
N PRO A 34 -3.91 -14.10 -0.94
CA PRO A 34 -3.58 -14.68 -2.24
C PRO A 34 -3.20 -13.61 -3.27
N ILE A 35 -2.07 -13.85 -3.93
CA ILE A 35 -1.69 -13.24 -5.20
C ILE A 35 -1.66 -14.43 -6.17
N VAL A 36 -2.61 -14.49 -7.09
CA VAL A 36 -2.83 -15.67 -7.95
C VAL A 36 -1.95 -15.65 -9.18
N ALA A 37 -1.54 -14.47 -9.64
CA ALA A 37 -0.64 -14.29 -10.77
C ALA A 37 0.07 -12.93 -10.71
N VAL A 38 1.23 -12.85 -11.35
CA VAL A 38 1.90 -11.59 -11.68
C VAL A 38 1.90 -11.43 -13.20
N VAL A 39 1.38 -10.31 -13.70
CA VAL A 39 1.47 -9.96 -15.12
C VAL A 39 2.75 -9.17 -15.35
N ASP A 40 3.75 -9.82 -15.93
CA ASP A 40 5.00 -9.20 -16.36
C ASP A 40 5.47 -9.86 -17.68
N PRO A 41 5.17 -9.25 -18.85
CA PRO A 41 5.49 -9.83 -20.15
C PRO A 41 6.96 -10.17 -20.33
N ASP A 42 7.86 -9.37 -19.74
CA ASP A 42 9.31 -9.53 -19.90
C ASP A 42 9.84 -10.79 -19.18
N ASN A 43 9.05 -11.34 -18.25
CA ASN A 43 9.42 -12.44 -17.37
C ASN A 43 8.39 -13.59 -17.40
N ALA A 44 7.52 -13.63 -18.40
CA ALA A 44 6.46 -14.63 -18.49
C ALA A 44 7.02 -16.06 -18.53
N GLY A 45 6.45 -16.95 -17.71
CA GLY A 45 6.87 -18.35 -17.58
C GLY A 45 8.10 -18.59 -16.72
N ALA A 46 8.80 -17.55 -16.26
CA ALA A 46 9.95 -17.69 -15.38
C ALA A 46 9.54 -17.82 -13.90
N GLU A 47 10.41 -18.46 -13.12
CA GLU A 47 10.21 -18.65 -11.69
C GLU A 47 10.44 -17.34 -10.92
N LEU A 48 9.44 -16.88 -10.17
CA LEU A 48 9.49 -15.61 -9.45
C LEU A 48 10.71 -15.51 -8.51
N VAL A 49 11.06 -16.63 -7.87
CA VAL A 49 12.18 -16.70 -6.93
C VAL A 49 13.52 -16.52 -7.62
N GLU A 50 13.68 -16.96 -8.87
CA GLU A 50 14.90 -16.78 -9.65
C GLU A 50 15.09 -15.31 -10.06
N ILE A 51 13.99 -14.62 -10.36
CA ILE A 51 14.01 -13.21 -10.77
C ILE A 51 14.23 -12.27 -9.58
N THR A 52 13.53 -12.53 -8.47
CA THR A 52 13.37 -11.55 -7.38
C THR A 52 13.98 -11.99 -6.04
N GLY A 53 14.31 -13.28 -5.90
CA GLY A 53 14.69 -13.88 -4.61
C GLY A 53 13.52 -13.97 -3.61
N ILE A 54 12.28 -13.67 -4.01
CA ILE A 54 11.11 -13.78 -3.14
C ILE A 54 10.59 -15.22 -3.19
N PRO A 55 10.63 -15.98 -2.08
CA PRO A 55 10.23 -17.39 -2.05
C PRO A 55 8.69 -17.50 -1.96
N ARG A 56 8.00 -17.09 -3.03
CA ARG A 56 6.55 -17.12 -3.12
C ARG A 56 6.13 -17.84 -4.42
N PRO A 57 5.41 -18.96 -4.35
CA PRO A 57 4.98 -19.69 -5.54
C PRO A 57 3.81 -18.94 -6.19
N VAL A 58 4.11 -18.09 -7.17
CA VAL A 58 3.12 -17.35 -7.97
C VAL A 58 3.56 -17.38 -9.42
N PRO A 59 2.69 -17.79 -10.36
CA PRO A 59 3.03 -17.79 -11.77
C PRO A 59 3.22 -16.35 -12.29
N VAL A 60 4.25 -16.16 -13.11
CA VAL A 60 4.47 -14.95 -13.89
C VAL A 60 3.91 -15.20 -15.30
N VAL A 61 2.96 -14.38 -15.74
CA VAL A 61 2.23 -14.54 -17.00
C VAL A 61 2.41 -13.33 -17.91
N ALA A 62 2.19 -13.51 -19.21
CA ALA A 62 2.50 -12.48 -20.20
C ALA A 62 1.46 -11.35 -20.27
N ASN A 63 0.22 -11.61 -19.86
CA ASN A 63 -0.90 -10.69 -19.99
C ASN A 63 -2.02 -11.07 -19.00
N LEU A 64 -3.02 -10.21 -18.86
CA LEU A 64 -4.14 -10.49 -17.97
C LEU A 64 -4.95 -11.72 -18.38
N ALA A 65 -5.11 -12.01 -19.68
CA ALA A 65 -5.96 -13.11 -20.15
C ALA A 65 -5.48 -14.46 -19.61
N GLU A 66 -4.17 -14.66 -19.48
CA GLU A 66 -3.56 -15.84 -18.85
C GLU A 66 -3.80 -15.91 -17.33
N ALA A 67 -3.95 -14.76 -16.66
CA ALA A 67 -4.23 -14.71 -15.22
C ALA A 67 -5.72 -14.94 -14.87
N LEU A 68 -6.66 -14.62 -15.77
CA LEU A 68 -8.10 -14.72 -15.50
C LEU A 68 -8.56 -16.14 -15.08
N PRO A 69 -8.11 -17.23 -15.73
CA PRO A 69 -8.45 -18.60 -15.30
C PRO A 69 -8.02 -18.93 -13.86
N MET A 70 -7.09 -18.17 -13.28
CA MET A 70 -6.60 -18.36 -11.90
C MET A 70 -7.52 -17.72 -10.84
N GLY A 71 -8.66 -17.16 -11.26
CA GLY A 71 -9.71 -16.64 -10.37
C GLY A 71 -9.38 -15.35 -9.59
N PRO A 72 -8.66 -14.36 -10.15
CA PRO A 72 -8.52 -13.07 -9.48
C PRO A 72 -9.88 -12.36 -9.35
N THR A 73 -10.11 -11.72 -8.21
CA THR A 73 -11.27 -10.83 -7.97
C THR A 73 -10.86 -9.35 -7.97
N VAL A 74 -9.55 -9.08 -7.92
CA VAL A 74 -8.96 -7.75 -7.88
C VAL A 74 -7.72 -7.72 -8.78
N ALA A 75 -7.56 -6.68 -9.58
CA ALA A 75 -6.29 -6.29 -10.18
C ALA A 75 -5.67 -5.15 -9.35
N ALA A 76 -4.42 -5.29 -8.92
CA ALA A 76 -3.65 -4.17 -8.35
C ALA A 76 -2.52 -3.74 -9.26
N ILE A 77 -2.35 -2.42 -9.38
CA ILE A 77 -1.22 -1.82 -10.09
C ILE A 77 0.02 -1.89 -9.18
N GLY A 78 0.97 -2.75 -9.56
CA GLY A 78 2.24 -2.96 -8.85
C GLY A 78 3.33 -1.94 -9.17
N LEU A 79 3.11 -1.09 -10.17
CA LEU A 79 4.06 -0.07 -10.61
C LEU A 79 3.87 1.28 -9.90
N ALA A 80 4.98 2.00 -9.78
CA ALA A 80 5.07 3.33 -9.19
C ALA A 80 5.86 4.31 -10.08
N PRO A 81 5.46 4.54 -11.33
CA PRO A 81 6.16 5.44 -12.24
C PRO A 81 6.09 6.90 -11.78
N SER A 82 7.21 7.62 -11.95
CA SER A 82 7.24 9.07 -11.81
C SER A 82 6.26 9.71 -12.79
N GLY A 83 5.36 10.57 -12.29
CA GLY A 83 4.33 11.22 -13.11
C GLY A 83 3.03 10.44 -13.28
N GLY A 84 2.89 9.25 -12.69
CA GLY A 84 1.60 8.55 -12.56
C GLY A 84 0.99 8.02 -13.86
N ARG A 85 1.76 7.95 -14.95
CA ARG A 85 1.34 7.34 -16.22
C ARG A 85 1.86 5.91 -16.32
N ILE A 86 0.98 4.99 -16.70
CA ILE A 86 1.33 3.59 -16.97
C ILE A 86 1.55 3.35 -18.46
N PRO A 87 2.34 2.31 -18.84
CA PRO A 87 2.47 1.90 -20.23
C PRO A 87 1.12 1.59 -20.86
N ALA A 88 0.98 1.84 -22.17
CA ALA A 88 -0.26 1.58 -22.90
C ALA A 88 -0.69 0.10 -22.81
N VAL A 89 0.27 -0.82 -22.79
CA VAL A 89 0.01 -2.27 -22.63
C VAL A 89 -0.64 -2.55 -21.28
N MET A 90 -0.08 -2.02 -20.19
CA MET A 90 -0.68 -2.15 -18.86
C MET A 90 -2.07 -1.50 -18.79
N ARG A 91 -2.30 -0.38 -19.49
CA ARG A 91 -3.63 0.25 -19.54
C ARG A 91 -4.66 -0.66 -20.21
N ARG A 92 -4.27 -1.43 -21.23
CA ARG A 92 -5.15 -2.45 -21.84
C ARG A 92 -5.49 -3.55 -20.85
N ASP A 93 -4.54 -4.00 -20.05
CA ASP A 93 -4.82 -4.98 -18.99
C ASP A 93 -5.72 -4.41 -17.88
N VAL A 94 -5.60 -3.12 -17.55
CA VAL A 94 -6.56 -2.46 -16.64
C VAL A 94 -7.98 -2.46 -17.24
N GLU A 95 -8.12 -2.08 -18.51
CA GLU A 95 -9.42 -2.09 -19.21
C GLU A 95 -10.01 -3.50 -19.27
N ALA A 96 -9.18 -4.50 -19.59
CA ALA A 96 -9.60 -5.90 -19.64
C ALA A 96 -10.00 -6.45 -18.26
N ALA A 97 -9.33 -6.03 -17.18
CA ALA A 97 -9.69 -6.43 -15.81
C ALA A 97 -11.08 -5.92 -15.44
N LEU A 98 -11.36 -4.65 -15.70
CA LEU A 98 -12.66 -4.06 -15.42
C LEU A 98 -13.76 -4.74 -16.25
N ALA A 99 -13.52 -4.93 -17.56
CA ALA A 99 -14.47 -5.60 -18.45
C ALA A 99 -14.77 -7.05 -18.02
N ALA A 100 -13.78 -7.74 -17.44
CA ALA A 100 -13.91 -9.09 -16.88
C ALA A 100 -14.56 -9.13 -15.48
N GLY A 101 -14.96 -7.99 -14.92
CA GLY A 101 -15.63 -7.92 -13.61
C GLY A 101 -14.67 -7.96 -12.41
N LEU A 102 -13.39 -7.65 -12.59
CA LEU A 102 -12.46 -7.49 -11.47
C LEU A 102 -12.62 -6.09 -10.85
N ASN A 103 -12.32 -6.01 -9.56
CA ASN A 103 -12.07 -4.73 -8.91
C ASN A 103 -10.68 -4.20 -9.25
N LEU A 104 -10.46 -2.89 -9.17
CA LEU A 104 -9.17 -2.28 -9.46
C LEU A 104 -8.64 -1.51 -8.26
N ALA A 105 -7.43 -1.84 -7.80
CA ALA A 105 -6.69 -1.06 -6.81
C ALA A 105 -5.60 -0.22 -7.51
N ASN A 106 -5.83 1.08 -7.58
CA ASN A 106 -4.95 2.04 -8.25
C ASN A 106 -4.10 2.82 -7.24
N GLY A 107 -2.80 2.53 -7.24
CA GLY A 107 -1.82 3.25 -6.43
C GLY A 107 -1.40 4.61 -6.99
N LEU A 108 -1.64 4.89 -8.28
CA LEU A 108 -1.04 6.03 -9.00
C LEU A 108 -1.58 7.40 -8.52
N HIS A 109 -0.85 8.47 -8.86
CA HIS A 109 -1.33 9.84 -8.63
C HIS A 109 -2.50 10.22 -9.54
N THR A 110 -2.57 9.63 -10.74
CA THR A 110 -3.68 9.83 -11.68
C THR A 110 -4.88 9.00 -11.21
N PRO A 111 -6.01 9.61 -10.82
CA PRO A 111 -7.22 8.88 -10.46
C PRO A 111 -7.78 8.14 -11.67
N MET A 112 -8.22 6.91 -11.47
CA MET A 112 -8.84 6.06 -12.50
C MET A 112 -10.36 5.98 -12.33
N ALA A 113 -10.88 6.22 -11.13
CA ALA A 113 -12.33 6.17 -10.89
C ALA A 113 -13.10 7.29 -11.60
N ASP A 114 -12.42 8.37 -11.99
CA ASP A 114 -13.02 9.50 -12.71
C ASP A 114 -12.88 9.40 -14.23
N ASP A 115 -12.16 8.39 -14.75
CA ASP A 115 -11.99 8.19 -16.19
C ASP A 115 -13.29 7.62 -16.79
N PRO A 116 -13.99 8.36 -17.68
CA PRO A 116 -15.28 7.91 -18.22
C PRO A 116 -15.19 6.56 -18.93
N ARG A 117 -14.10 6.31 -19.65
CA ARG A 117 -13.89 5.05 -20.39
C ARG A 117 -13.71 3.88 -19.44
N LEU A 118 -13.02 4.07 -18.31
CA LEU A 118 -12.89 3.00 -17.31
C LEU A 118 -14.20 2.75 -16.56
N ARG A 119 -15.01 3.80 -16.35
CA ARG A 119 -16.33 3.66 -15.72
C ARG A 119 -17.32 2.90 -16.59
N GLU A 120 -17.27 3.06 -17.91
CA GLU A 120 -18.10 2.29 -18.85
C GLU A 120 -17.81 0.79 -18.79
N LEU A 121 -16.58 0.40 -18.45
CA LEU A 121 -16.17 -1.01 -18.31
C LEU A 121 -16.47 -1.59 -16.94
N LEU A 122 -16.84 -0.76 -15.95
CA LEU A 122 -17.02 -1.18 -14.57
C LEU A 122 -18.38 -1.85 -14.37
N HIS A 123 -18.36 -3.11 -13.93
CA HIS A 123 -19.59 -3.84 -13.60
C HIS A 123 -20.29 -3.28 -12.35
N PRO A 124 -21.62 -3.43 -12.20
CA PRO A 124 -22.42 -2.82 -11.13
C PRO A 124 -21.97 -3.09 -9.67
N ASN A 125 -21.20 -4.14 -9.42
CA ASN A 125 -20.70 -4.52 -8.08
C ASN A 125 -19.18 -4.41 -7.94
N CYS A 126 -18.51 -3.87 -8.95
CA CYS A 126 -17.05 -3.69 -8.95
C CYS A 126 -16.70 -2.27 -8.53
N TRP A 127 -15.48 -2.09 -8.03
CA TRP A 127 -14.97 -0.78 -7.63
C TRP A 127 -13.61 -0.48 -8.23
N ILE A 128 -13.35 0.81 -8.42
CA ILE A 128 -12.01 1.37 -8.64
C ILE A 128 -11.62 2.10 -7.35
N TRP A 129 -10.60 1.59 -6.67
CA TRP A 129 -10.06 2.20 -5.46
C TRP A 129 -8.80 3.00 -5.81
N ASP A 130 -8.96 4.32 -5.88
CA ASP A 130 -7.84 5.25 -5.98
C ASP A 130 -7.24 5.49 -4.58
N LEU A 131 -6.09 4.87 -4.29
CA LEU A 131 -5.45 4.93 -2.97
C LEU A 131 -5.00 6.34 -2.58
N ARG A 132 -4.69 7.17 -3.58
CA ARG A 132 -4.26 8.56 -3.42
C ARG A 132 -5.42 9.56 -3.39
N ARG A 133 -6.66 9.09 -3.38
CA ARG A 133 -7.81 9.97 -3.16
C ARG A 133 -7.81 10.43 -1.71
N GLU A 134 -7.70 11.74 -1.50
CA GLU A 134 -7.66 12.34 -0.17
C GLU A 134 -8.95 11.99 0.61
N PRO A 135 -8.84 11.47 1.85
CA PRO A 135 -10.02 11.05 2.62
C PRO A 135 -10.87 12.26 3.01
N ARG A 136 -12.16 12.03 3.29
CA ARG A 136 -13.09 13.06 3.77
C ARG A 136 -13.96 12.51 4.91
N PRO A 137 -14.30 13.33 5.94
CA PRO A 137 -13.82 14.70 6.17
C PRO A 137 -12.40 14.74 6.72
N LEU A 138 -11.62 15.75 6.33
CA LEU A 138 -10.34 16.06 6.95
C LEU A 138 -10.48 17.09 8.06
N ARG A 139 -9.65 16.95 9.08
CA ARG A 139 -9.51 17.92 10.17
C ARG A 139 -8.06 18.34 10.24
N VAL A 140 -7.80 19.53 10.78
CA VAL A 140 -6.44 19.90 11.17
C VAL A 140 -6.02 19.04 12.37
N GLY A 141 -4.75 18.67 12.43
CA GLY A 141 -4.19 17.92 13.55
C GLY A 141 -4.36 18.71 14.86
N ALA A 142 -4.80 18.04 15.92
CA ALA A 142 -4.99 18.66 17.23
C ALA A 142 -4.37 17.82 18.37
N ALA A 143 -3.40 16.98 18.02
CA ALA A 143 -2.75 16.02 18.91
C ALA A 143 -3.71 15.11 19.69
N ARG A 144 -4.90 14.78 19.16
CA ARG A 144 -5.90 13.91 19.79
C ARG A 144 -5.37 12.51 20.03
N ALA A 145 -4.51 12.01 19.13
CA ALA A 145 -3.83 10.74 19.31
C ALA A 145 -2.94 10.70 20.57
N SER A 146 -2.56 11.83 21.16
CA SER A 146 -1.81 11.85 22.44
C SER A 146 -2.59 11.25 23.60
N ARG A 147 -3.92 11.21 23.50
CA ARG A 147 -4.83 10.70 24.54
C ARG A 147 -5.17 9.22 24.40
N THR A 148 -4.67 8.56 23.35
CA THR A 148 -4.92 7.12 23.16
C THR A 148 -4.08 6.30 24.14
N PRO A 149 -4.62 5.23 24.74
CA PRO A 149 -3.84 4.31 25.56
C PRO A 149 -2.85 3.48 24.74
N ALA A 150 -3.09 3.33 23.43
CA ALA A 150 -2.23 2.56 22.55
C ALA A 150 -0.83 3.18 22.43
N ARG A 151 0.21 2.34 22.57
CA ARG A 151 1.60 2.73 22.33
C ARG A 151 1.80 2.98 20.84
N ARG A 152 2.45 4.08 20.50
CA ARG A 152 2.66 4.50 19.10
C ARG A 152 4.13 4.43 18.76
N VAL A 153 4.50 3.61 17.77
CA VAL A 153 5.88 3.46 17.31
C VAL A 153 5.97 3.99 15.89
N LEU A 154 6.81 5.01 15.68
CA LEU A 154 7.08 5.58 14.37
C LEU A 154 8.46 5.15 13.89
N PHE A 155 8.49 4.42 12.78
CA PHE A 155 9.73 4.08 12.09
C PHE A 155 10.20 5.26 11.26
N VAL A 156 11.31 5.86 11.69
CA VAL A 156 12.04 6.93 11.00
C VAL A 156 13.33 6.37 10.40
N GLY A 157 13.90 7.06 9.42
CA GLY A 157 15.13 6.62 8.76
C GLY A 157 15.81 7.79 8.08
N THR A 158 17.10 7.61 7.79
CA THR A 158 18.01 8.62 7.24
C THR A 158 17.69 8.98 5.79
N ASP A 159 17.11 8.06 5.03
CA ASP A 159 16.76 8.25 3.62
C ASP A 159 15.40 7.60 3.25
N MET A 160 14.95 7.76 2.01
CA MET A 160 13.83 7.06 1.39
C MET A 160 14.23 5.62 1.00
N ALA A 161 13.25 4.73 0.87
CA ALA A 161 13.46 3.32 0.46
C ALA A 161 14.41 2.44 1.33
N VAL A 162 14.93 2.93 2.45
CA VAL A 162 15.82 2.17 3.38
C VAL A 162 15.11 1.13 4.29
N GLY A 163 13.94 0.61 3.91
CA GLY A 163 13.30 -0.47 4.67
C GLY A 163 12.45 -0.07 5.90
N LYS A 164 12.11 1.21 6.08
CA LYS A 164 11.23 1.66 7.20
C LYS A 164 9.89 0.90 7.28
N MET A 165 9.25 0.69 6.13
CA MET A 165 7.99 -0.08 6.06
C MET A 165 8.23 -1.55 6.37
N SER A 166 9.30 -2.14 5.84
CA SER A 166 9.71 -3.52 6.10
C SER A 166 9.90 -3.75 7.60
N ALA A 167 10.68 -2.90 8.28
CA ALA A 167 10.90 -2.98 9.71
C ALA A 167 9.59 -2.90 10.51
N ALA A 168 8.67 -2.02 10.12
CA ALA A 168 7.36 -1.91 10.76
C ALA A 168 6.51 -3.18 10.56
N LEU A 169 6.52 -3.76 9.37
CA LEU A 169 5.77 -4.99 9.05
C LEU A 169 6.36 -6.22 9.75
N GLU A 170 7.68 -6.33 9.86
CA GLU A 170 8.33 -7.41 10.59
C GLU A 170 8.06 -7.32 12.10
N LEU A 171 8.15 -6.12 12.69
CA LEU A 171 7.79 -5.92 14.10
C LEU A 171 6.31 -6.25 14.35
N HIS A 172 5.42 -5.78 13.46
CA HIS A 172 4.00 -6.12 13.52
C HIS A 172 3.80 -7.64 13.48
N ARG A 173 4.44 -8.33 12.53
CA ARG A 173 4.35 -9.78 12.38
C ARG A 173 4.81 -10.49 13.66
N ALA A 174 6.00 -10.17 14.16
CA ALA A 174 6.56 -10.81 15.34
C ALA A 174 5.69 -10.58 16.59
N GLY A 175 5.17 -9.37 16.78
CA GLY A 175 4.30 -9.09 17.92
C GLY A 175 2.93 -9.78 17.83
N VAL A 176 2.32 -9.84 16.64
CA VAL A 176 1.08 -10.60 16.44
C VAL A 176 1.31 -12.10 16.67
N GLU A 177 2.44 -12.65 16.23
CA GLU A 177 2.82 -14.06 16.50
C GLU A 177 3.01 -14.33 18.00
N GLN A 178 3.35 -13.32 18.80
CA GLN A 178 3.41 -13.37 20.27
C GLN A 178 2.07 -13.07 20.95
N GLY A 179 0.98 -12.90 20.20
CA GLY A 179 -0.35 -12.61 20.75
C GLY A 179 -0.58 -11.16 21.15
N LEU A 180 0.31 -10.22 20.76
CA LEU A 180 0.11 -8.80 21.00
C LEU A 180 -0.94 -8.22 20.03
N ALA A 181 -1.85 -7.40 20.56
CA ALA A 181 -2.79 -6.62 19.75
C ALA A 181 -2.05 -5.43 19.10
N MET A 182 -1.44 -5.68 17.94
CA MET A 182 -0.71 -4.68 17.16
C MET A 182 -1.43 -4.37 15.86
N ASN A 183 -1.55 -3.08 15.53
CA ASN A 183 -2.07 -2.61 14.26
C ASN A 183 -1.02 -1.79 13.50
N PHE A 184 -1.01 -1.91 12.17
CA PHE A 184 -0.13 -1.15 11.28
C PHE A 184 -0.90 -0.08 10.50
N VAL A 185 -0.43 1.17 10.58
CA VAL A 185 -0.95 2.30 9.81
C VAL A 185 -0.04 2.54 8.61
N ALA A 186 -0.55 2.19 7.43
CA ALA A 186 0.13 2.49 6.19
C ALA A 186 0.04 3.97 5.82
N THR A 187 1.16 4.55 5.43
CA THR A 187 1.30 5.98 5.05
C THR A 187 1.61 6.20 3.57
N GLY A 188 1.71 5.12 2.79
CA GLY A 188 2.01 5.15 1.37
C GLY A 188 1.46 3.92 0.65
N GLN A 189 1.39 4.00 -0.68
CA GLN A 189 0.65 3.06 -1.54
C GLN A 189 0.96 1.57 -1.26
N ALA A 190 2.24 1.19 -1.11
CA ALA A 190 2.63 -0.21 -0.91
C ALA A 190 2.07 -0.76 0.41
N GLY A 191 2.23 -0.01 1.50
CA GLY A 191 1.67 -0.39 2.79
C GLY A 191 0.14 -0.48 2.74
N ILE A 192 -0.52 0.42 2.00
CA ILE A 192 -1.98 0.45 1.89
C ILE A 192 -2.49 -0.79 1.14
N LEU A 193 -1.83 -1.19 0.05
CA LEU A 193 -2.17 -2.43 -0.67
C LEU A 193 -1.87 -3.70 0.16
N ILE A 194 -0.81 -3.68 0.97
CA ILE A 194 -0.45 -4.82 1.84
C ILE A 194 -1.45 -4.99 2.98
N SER A 195 -1.81 -3.89 3.65
CA SER A 195 -2.68 -3.89 4.85
C SER A 195 -4.17 -3.77 4.55
N GLY A 196 -4.54 -3.38 3.33
CA GLY A 196 -5.93 -3.19 2.91
C GLY A 196 -6.52 -1.81 3.24
N GLY A 197 -5.79 -0.97 3.96
CA GLY A 197 -6.23 0.37 4.38
C GLY A 197 -5.07 1.28 4.77
N GLY A 198 -5.37 2.53 5.12
CA GLY A 198 -4.37 3.53 5.52
C GLY A 198 -4.57 4.85 4.78
N ILE A 199 -3.50 5.66 4.74
CA ILE A 199 -3.53 7.01 4.19
C ILE A 199 -2.33 7.25 3.27
N ALA A 200 -2.58 7.61 2.01
CA ALA A 200 -1.52 8.00 1.09
C ALA A 200 -1.09 9.44 1.39
N LEU A 201 -0.17 9.61 2.33
CA LEU A 201 0.14 10.91 2.91
C LEU A 201 0.80 11.88 1.90
N ASP A 202 1.42 11.34 0.85
CA ASP A 202 1.99 12.11 -0.26
C ASP A 202 0.94 12.79 -1.15
N ALA A 203 -0.33 12.40 -1.04
CA ALA A 203 -1.45 12.97 -1.77
C ALA A 203 -2.40 13.81 -0.88
N VAL A 204 -2.06 14.00 0.40
CA VAL A 204 -2.83 14.84 1.33
C VAL A 204 -2.28 16.26 1.32
N ARG A 205 -3.17 17.25 1.26
CA ARG A 205 -2.79 18.67 1.39
C ARG A 205 -2.10 18.92 2.72
N VAL A 206 -1.06 19.76 2.69
CA VAL A 206 -0.12 19.96 3.81
C VAL A 206 -0.84 20.31 5.13
N ASP A 207 -1.83 21.21 5.08
CA ASP A 207 -2.59 21.66 6.26
C ASP A 207 -3.34 20.54 6.97
N TYR A 208 -3.68 19.47 6.25
CA TYR A 208 -4.45 18.35 6.77
C TYR A 208 -3.63 17.08 6.96
N ALA A 209 -2.36 17.07 6.54
CA ALA A 209 -1.48 15.91 6.66
C ALA A 209 -1.40 15.38 8.10
N ALA A 210 -1.35 16.29 9.08
CA ALA A 210 -1.32 15.91 10.48
C ALA A 210 -2.63 15.31 10.99
N GLY A 211 -3.77 15.90 10.63
CA GLY A 211 -5.05 15.36 11.03
C GLY A 211 -5.41 14.05 10.31
N ALA A 212 -4.94 13.85 9.08
CA ALA A 212 -5.12 12.60 8.35
C ALA A 212 -4.38 11.43 9.04
N VAL A 213 -3.13 11.65 9.45
CA VAL A 213 -2.36 10.67 10.24
C VAL A 213 -3.00 10.45 11.62
N GLU A 214 -3.41 11.53 12.28
CA GLU A 214 -4.09 11.45 13.58
C GLU A 214 -5.36 10.59 13.51
N ALA A 215 -6.21 10.80 12.50
CA ALA A 215 -7.42 10.00 12.30
C ALA A 215 -7.09 8.52 12.06
N ALA A 216 -6.10 8.22 11.22
CA ALA A 216 -5.68 6.85 10.96
C ALA A 216 -5.12 6.15 12.22
N VAL A 217 -4.35 6.87 13.04
CA VAL A 217 -3.81 6.35 14.31
C VAL A 217 -4.91 6.13 15.34
N LEU A 218 -5.89 7.04 15.45
CA LEU A 218 -7.02 6.87 16.36
C LEU A 218 -7.87 5.67 15.97
N GLU A 219 -8.12 5.46 14.67
CA GLU A 219 -8.86 4.29 14.19
C GLU A 219 -8.10 3.00 14.49
N ALA A 220 -6.81 2.95 14.16
CA ALA A 220 -5.96 1.79 14.42
C ALA A 220 -5.76 1.51 15.93
N GLY A 221 -5.92 2.52 16.78
CA GLY A 221 -5.81 2.37 18.24
C GLY A 221 -7.06 1.77 18.89
N LYS A 222 -8.19 1.66 18.19
CA LYS A 222 -9.40 1.03 18.73
C LYS A 222 -9.14 -0.47 18.90
N GLY A 223 -9.02 -0.93 20.15
CA GLY A 223 -8.81 -2.34 20.47
C GLY A 223 -7.38 -2.85 20.20
N ALA A 224 -6.40 -1.95 20.10
CA ALA A 224 -4.99 -2.32 19.98
C ALA A 224 -4.15 -1.74 21.11
N ASP A 225 -3.17 -2.52 21.56
CA ASP A 225 -2.17 -2.07 22.53
C ASP A 225 -1.06 -1.28 21.85
N TRP A 226 -0.81 -1.57 20.56
CA TRP A 226 0.25 -0.94 19.77
C TRP A 226 -0.23 -0.51 18.39
N VAL A 227 0.17 0.70 17.99
CA VAL A 227 -0.01 1.24 16.64
C VAL A 227 1.35 1.56 16.03
N LEU A 228 1.67 0.89 14.93
CA LEU A 228 2.90 1.09 14.19
C LEU A 228 2.66 1.98 12.96
N GLY A 229 3.57 2.92 12.70
CA GLY A 229 3.58 3.72 11.48
C GLY A 229 4.99 3.88 10.95
N SER A 230 5.13 4.20 9.66
CA SER A 230 6.43 4.54 9.08
C SER A 230 6.35 5.88 8.35
N ARG A 231 7.40 6.71 8.44
CA ARG A 231 7.47 7.97 7.70
C ARG A 231 8.92 8.37 7.43
N PHE A 232 9.11 9.08 6.34
CA PHE A 232 10.37 9.78 6.08
C PHE A 232 10.41 11.12 6.83
N ARG A 233 11.51 11.39 7.53
CA ARG A 233 11.77 12.70 8.15
C ARG A 233 12.40 13.61 7.10
N ARG A 234 11.66 14.61 6.60
CA ARG A 234 12.28 15.72 5.86
C ARG A 234 12.93 16.68 6.86
N PRO A 235 14.16 17.14 6.65
CA PRO A 235 14.73 18.25 7.42
C PRO A 235 13.78 19.46 7.39
N GLY A 236 13.49 20.06 8.54
CA GLY A 236 12.65 21.27 8.65
C GLY A 236 11.14 21.04 8.84
N LEU A 237 10.62 19.82 8.64
CA LEU A 237 9.23 19.49 9.00
C LEU A 237 9.19 18.88 10.40
N GLY A 238 8.48 19.51 11.34
CA GLY A 238 8.26 18.96 12.68
C GLY A 238 7.59 17.58 12.63
N ASP A 239 7.84 16.75 13.64
CA ASP A 239 7.25 15.41 13.71
C ASP A 239 5.74 15.53 13.90
N VAL A 240 4.99 15.16 12.86
CA VAL A 240 3.53 15.19 12.81
C VAL A 240 2.87 14.28 13.87
N ILE A 241 3.62 13.36 14.47
CA ILE A 241 3.16 12.47 15.55
C ILE A 241 3.67 12.92 16.93
N ARG A 242 4.56 13.91 17.02
CA ARG A 242 4.97 14.46 18.32
C ARG A 242 3.93 15.48 18.79
N PRO A 243 3.28 15.26 19.95
CA PRO A 243 2.71 16.38 20.68
C PRO A 243 3.85 17.30 21.13
N SER A 244 3.59 18.60 21.19
CA SER A 244 4.52 19.66 21.57
C SER A 244 5.34 19.35 22.83
N THR A 245 6.68 19.35 22.67
CA THR A 245 7.78 19.53 23.63
C THR A 245 7.68 18.95 25.06
N ALA A 246 8.46 17.90 25.31
CA ALA A 246 9.41 17.80 26.44
C ALA A 246 10.59 16.87 26.02
N PRO A 247 11.85 17.16 26.39
CA PRO A 247 13.00 16.36 25.99
C PRO A 247 13.05 15.08 26.83
N GLY A 248 12.78 13.93 26.23
CA GLY A 248 12.89 12.66 26.93
C GLY A 248 12.34 11.48 26.14
N LEU A 249 13.20 10.48 25.94
CA LEU A 249 12.91 9.16 25.36
C LEU A 249 12.50 9.13 23.88
N GLY A 250 13.45 9.45 23.01
CA GLY A 250 13.55 8.75 21.75
C GLY A 250 14.11 7.36 22.01
N ILE A 251 13.33 6.30 21.75
CA ILE A 251 13.88 4.96 21.61
C ILE A 251 14.72 4.97 20.33
N GLN A 252 16.02 5.25 20.49
CA GLN A 252 17.05 4.86 19.55
C GLN A 252 17.22 3.35 19.70
N LEU A 253 16.77 2.59 18.71
CA LEU A 253 17.37 1.28 18.46
C LEU A 253 18.45 1.53 17.41
N ALA A 254 19.65 1.02 17.75
CA ALA A 254 20.95 1.26 17.12
C ALA A 254 20.96 1.15 15.58
#